data_AF-A0ABD5QSU2-F1
#
_entry.id   AF-A0ABD5QSU2-F1
#
_cell.length_a   1.000
_cell.length_b   1.000
_cell.length_c   1.000
_cell.angle_alpha   90.00
_cell.angle_beta   90.00
_cell.angle_gamma   90.00
#
_symmetry.space_group_name_H-M   'P 1'
#
loop_
_entity.id
_entity.type
_entity.pdbx_description
1 polymer ?
#
loop_
_entity_poly.entity_id
_entity_poly.type
_entity_poly.pdbx_seq_one_letter_code
_entity_poly.pdbx_strand_id
1 'polypeptide(L)'
;MTPTTAGVSRMVAAASVGFGDPRAAAITLVTFAVLAVIVSASGALVYRWYFRSEIPEGVAVLLGVSIVALYLNTTSLGALVSAETAELLTVETVVFNVTALGLAAVVSPVGRYAGDRLAVDVFALSGMKGIEGEMSRFVRTVGRMTPVTLPPAEAIEDMDTYESVSSEKKAEMADRTLMFARGLTVEQLRERLVERVKTDYGVGYVDVDVTEDGTLEYFAVGSRVTGLGPTLAPGRVAVALSADPPNNATAGDMVQIWRAAPDPERVATGELRGVAGDAATVALDESDAEALSLEGGYRLVTLPAEPQADREFASLLRNADETMATVTVEEGSELVGTTVGEVSAVVAAVRPVDGSVQPIPRRAYAFAAGDTAFLVGRPDAIRRFETGAKRAEREESGDGTPVDEPGTSADVETAADAGDAADTGNAAGAADRSTDGDGSRDGDGSRGRDGSKGSDGSGGGDGTQR
;
A
#
# COMPACT_ATOMS: atom_id res chain seq x y z
N MET A 1 21.43 36.67 -57.87
CA MET A 1 20.57 35.55 -57.45
C MET A 1 20.30 35.72 -55.96
N THR A 2 19.13 36.26 -55.64
CA THR A 2 18.56 36.41 -54.30
C THR A 2 17.88 35.11 -53.89
N PRO A 3 18.19 34.52 -52.72
CA PRO A 3 17.32 33.52 -52.12
C PRO A 3 16.22 34.21 -51.29
N THR A 4 15.01 33.78 -51.59
CA THR A 4 13.68 34.21 -51.18
C THR A 4 13.47 34.23 -49.66
N THR A 5 13.41 35.42 -49.08
CA THR A 5 12.97 35.69 -47.70
C THR A 5 11.43 35.78 -47.64
N ALA A 6 10.71 34.71 -47.98
CA ALA A 6 9.24 34.72 -48.01
C ALA A 6 8.55 33.75 -47.03
N GLY A 7 9.32 32.99 -46.25
CA GLY A 7 8.76 31.92 -45.39
C GLY A 7 8.42 32.32 -43.95
N VAL A 8 9.01 33.39 -43.40
CA VAL A 8 9.00 33.65 -41.94
C VAL A 8 8.11 34.82 -41.52
N SER A 9 7.65 35.66 -42.45
CA SER A 9 6.90 36.89 -42.13
C SER A 9 5.38 36.74 -41.95
N ARG A 10 4.83 35.52 -41.85
CA ARG A 10 3.37 35.33 -41.66
C ARG A 10 2.91 35.01 -40.24
N MET A 11 3.81 34.99 -39.26
CA MET A 11 3.48 34.63 -37.88
C MET A 11 3.25 35.83 -36.94
N VAL A 12 3.24 37.07 -37.45
CA VAL A 12 3.26 38.31 -36.62
C VAL A 12 2.06 39.24 -36.87
N ALA A 13 1.00 38.81 -37.55
CA ALA A 13 -0.16 39.68 -37.80
C ALA A 13 -1.49 38.98 -37.49
N ALA A 14 -1.76 38.73 -36.21
CA ALA A 14 -3.13 38.58 -35.74
C ALA A 14 -3.63 39.96 -35.30
N ALA A 15 -4.12 40.73 -36.27
CA ALA A 15 -4.93 41.93 -36.02
C ALA A 15 -6.14 41.53 -35.18
N SER A 16 -6.50 42.35 -34.19
CA SER A 16 -7.75 42.37 -33.41
C SER A 16 -8.84 41.38 -33.89
N VAL A 17 -8.72 40.10 -33.53
CA VAL A 17 -9.66 39.07 -33.98
C VAL A 17 -10.90 39.14 -33.08
N GLY A 18 -11.97 39.72 -33.61
CA GLY A 18 -13.33 39.65 -33.09
C GLY A 18 -14.22 38.74 -33.95
N PHE A 19 -15.51 38.65 -33.63
CA PHE A 19 -16.48 37.89 -34.42
C PHE A 19 -16.91 38.60 -35.73
N GLY A 20 -16.46 39.83 -35.97
CA GLY A 20 -16.72 40.59 -37.21
C GLY A 20 -16.23 39.91 -38.49
N ASP A 21 -15.23 39.03 -38.40
CA ASP A 21 -14.91 38.05 -39.44
C ASP A 21 -15.02 36.62 -38.88
N PRO A 22 -16.14 35.91 -39.13
CA PRO A 22 -16.40 34.61 -38.53
C PRO A 22 -15.39 33.55 -38.96
N ARG A 23 -14.76 33.69 -40.14
CA ARG A 23 -13.76 32.73 -40.62
C ARG A 23 -12.46 32.89 -39.85
N ALA A 24 -12.00 34.13 -39.68
CA ALA A 24 -10.79 34.44 -38.91
C ALA A 24 -10.95 34.07 -37.43
N ALA A 25 -12.13 34.34 -36.85
CA ALA A 25 -12.46 33.95 -35.49
C ALA A 25 -12.41 32.44 -35.30
N ALA A 26 -13.01 31.67 -36.21
CA ALA A 26 -13.00 30.20 -36.15
C ALA A 26 -11.59 29.62 -36.23
N ILE A 27 -10.76 30.13 -37.16
CA ILE A 27 -9.36 29.67 -37.30
C ILE A 27 -8.57 29.95 -36.01
N THR A 28 -8.75 31.12 -35.42
CA THR A 28 -8.05 31.52 -34.19
C THR A 28 -8.49 30.66 -33.01
N LEU A 29 -9.79 30.41 -32.85
CA LEU A 29 -10.32 29.53 -31.79
C LEU A 29 -9.80 28.09 -31.93
N VAL A 30 -9.77 27.55 -33.14
CA VAL A 30 -9.19 26.23 -33.40
C VAL A 30 -7.70 26.21 -33.06
N THR A 31 -6.98 27.27 -33.41
CA THR A 31 -5.54 27.40 -33.08
C THR A 31 -5.31 27.40 -31.58
N PHE A 32 -6.12 28.14 -30.80
CA PHE A 32 -6.04 28.14 -29.34
C PHE A 32 -6.42 26.79 -28.74
N ALA A 33 -7.44 26.12 -29.28
CA ALA A 33 -7.82 24.79 -28.83
C ALA A 33 -6.67 23.79 -29.02
N VAL A 34 -6.05 23.77 -30.20
CA VAL A 34 -4.89 22.91 -30.50
C VAL A 34 -3.71 23.23 -29.59
N LEU A 35 -3.42 24.53 -29.38
CA LEU A 35 -2.33 24.95 -28.49
C LEU A 35 -2.58 24.52 -27.04
N ALA A 36 -3.79 24.68 -26.52
CA ALA A 36 -4.17 24.26 -25.19
C ALA A 36 -4.02 22.74 -25.00
N VAL A 37 -4.44 21.94 -26.01
CA VAL A 37 -4.26 20.48 -26.03
C VAL A 37 -2.78 20.12 -26.00
N ILE A 38 -1.93 20.74 -26.83
CA ILE A 38 -0.49 20.45 -26.90
C ILE A 38 0.21 20.79 -25.58
N VAL A 39 -0.09 21.95 -24.98
CA VAL A 39 0.51 22.38 -23.71
C VAL A 39 0.06 21.47 -22.57
N SER A 40 -1.23 21.11 -22.52
CA SER A 40 -1.75 20.17 -21.52
C SER A 40 -1.14 18.77 -21.68
N ALA A 41 -0.98 18.29 -22.91
CA ALA A 41 -0.33 17.01 -23.21
C ALA A 41 1.14 17.01 -22.82
N SER A 42 1.86 18.09 -23.10
CA SER A 42 3.27 18.26 -22.72
C SER A 42 3.42 18.32 -21.21
N GLY A 43 2.54 19.05 -20.52
CA GLY A 43 2.50 19.13 -19.07
C GLY A 43 2.23 17.77 -18.42
N ALA A 44 1.25 17.03 -18.92
CA ALA A 44 0.96 15.67 -18.47
C ALA A 44 2.15 14.72 -18.69
N LEU A 45 2.77 14.78 -19.88
CA LEU A 45 3.96 13.98 -20.21
C LEU A 45 5.13 14.28 -19.25
N VAL A 46 5.45 15.56 -19.02
CA VAL A 46 6.55 15.97 -18.12
C VAL A 46 6.23 15.62 -16.67
N TYR A 47 4.99 15.86 -16.23
CA TYR A 47 4.55 15.55 -14.87
C TYR A 47 4.66 14.04 -14.61
N ARG A 48 4.18 13.21 -15.53
CA ARG A 48 4.28 11.75 -15.43
C ARG A 48 5.73 11.27 -15.52
N TRP A 49 6.56 11.91 -16.35
CA TRP A 49 8.00 11.60 -16.44
C TRP A 49 8.72 11.87 -15.12
N TYR A 50 8.42 12.98 -14.44
CA TYR A 50 9.09 13.38 -13.20
C TYR A 50 8.48 12.74 -11.93
N PHE A 51 7.16 12.76 -11.81
CA PHE A 51 6.43 12.34 -10.60
C PHE A 51 5.81 10.94 -10.70
N ARG A 52 5.89 10.26 -11.86
CA ARG A 52 5.32 8.91 -12.11
C ARG A 52 3.85 8.74 -11.72
N SER A 53 3.13 9.85 -11.64
CA SER A 53 1.72 9.93 -11.30
C SER A 53 1.01 10.74 -12.36
N GLU A 54 -0.30 10.57 -12.45
CA GLU A 54 -1.10 11.40 -13.35
C GLU A 54 -1.26 12.80 -12.75
N ILE A 55 -1.14 13.81 -13.61
CA ILE A 55 -1.39 15.19 -13.20
C ILE A 55 -2.83 15.31 -12.67
N PRO A 56 -3.18 16.15 -11.69
CA PRO A 56 -4.60 16.38 -11.38
C PRO A 56 -5.32 17.07 -12.55
N GLU A 57 -6.59 16.70 -12.82
CA GLU A 57 -7.33 17.23 -13.98
C GLU A 57 -7.39 18.77 -13.99
N GLY A 58 -7.65 19.37 -12.82
CA GLY A 58 -7.67 20.83 -12.66
C GLY A 58 -6.36 21.50 -13.07
N VAL A 59 -5.21 20.87 -12.83
CA VAL A 59 -3.90 21.44 -13.20
C VAL A 59 -3.70 21.40 -14.71
N ALA A 60 -4.11 20.32 -15.39
CA ALA A 60 -4.05 20.25 -16.84
C ALA A 60 -4.94 21.31 -17.50
N VAL A 61 -6.16 21.52 -16.99
CA VAL A 61 -7.05 22.60 -17.42
C VAL A 61 -6.39 23.96 -17.22
N LEU A 62 -5.77 24.21 -16.07
CA LEU A 62 -5.05 25.45 -15.81
C LEU A 62 -3.90 25.69 -16.79
N LEU A 63 -3.13 24.66 -17.16
CA LEU A 63 -2.05 24.78 -18.14
C LEU A 63 -2.58 25.19 -19.51
N GLY A 64 -3.61 24.51 -20.03
CA GLY A 64 -4.18 24.84 -21.33
C GLY A 64 -4.88 26.22 -21.37
N VAL A 65 -5.56 26.61 -20.29
CA VAL A 65 -6.12 27.97 -20.16
C VAL A 65 -5.01 29.02 -20.04
N SER A 66 -3.94 28.74 -19.30
CA SER A 66 -2.86 29.70 -19.04
C SER A 66 -2.13 30.14 -20.31
N ILE A 67 -1.88 29.23 -21.26
CA ILE A 67 -1.20 29.60 -22.50
C ILE A 67 -2.07 30.50 -23.39
N VAL A 68 -3.37 30.23 -23.44
CA VAL A 68 -4.34 31.06 -24.19
C VAL A 68 -4.49 32.41 -23.52
N ALA A 69 -4.61 32.43 -22.19
CA ALA A 69 -4.65 33.67 -21.41
C ALA A 69 -3.37 34.50 -21.60
N LEU A 70 -2.19 33.87 -21.60
CA LEU A 70 -0.91 34.54 -21.82
C LEU A 70 -0.84 35.18 -23.21
N TYR A 71 -1.31 34.47 -24.24
CA TYR A 71 -1.38 35.00 -25.60
C TYR A 71 -2.31 36.22 -25.67
N LEU A 72 -3.55 36.08 -25.19
CA LEU A 72 -4.54 37.15 -25.19
C LEU A 72 -4.07 38.37 -24.37
N ASN A 73 -3.41 38.14 -23.23
CA ASN A 73 -2.82 39.18 -22.40
C ASN A 73 -1.67 39.92 -23.13
N THR A 74 -0.80 39.18 -23.81
CA THR A 74 0.33 39.76 -24.56
C THR A 74 -0.16 40.60 -25.75
N THR A 75 -1.12 40.10 -26.51
CA THR A 75 -1.69 40.81 -27.66
C THR A 75 -2.49 42.04 -27.22
N SER A 76 -3.22 41.96 -26.10
CA SER A 76 -3.95 43.11 -25.57
C SER A 76 -3.04 44.20 -25.01
N LEU A 77 -1.95 43.86 -24.30
CA LEU A 77 -0.95 44.84 -23.87
C LEU A 77 -0.22 45.50 -25.04
N GLY A 78 0.11 44.76 -26.09
CA GLY A 78 0.75 45.31 -27.30
C GLY A 78 -0.11 46.34 -28.03
N ALA A 79 -1.44 46.14 -28.01
CA ALA A 79 -2.41 47.08 -28.55
C ALA A 79 -2.53 48.37 -27.70
N LEU A 80 -2.46 48.25 -26.37
CA LEU A 80 -2.45 49.39 -25.42
C LEU A 80 -1.26 50.33 -25.59
N VAL A 81 -0.09 49.82 -25.95
CA VAL A 81 1.12 50.63 -26.19
C VAL A 81 1.07 51.35 -27.54
N SER A 82 0.26 50.86 -28.48
CA SER A 82 0.23 51.33 -29.87
C SER A 82 -0.94 52.26 -30.21
N ALA A 83 -1.99 52.35 -29.39
CA ALA A 83 -3.17 53.15 -29.70
C ALA A 83 -3.84 53.79 -28.47
N GLU A 84 -4.14 55.09 -28.57
CA GLU A 84 -5.06 55.82 -27.67
C GLU A 84 -6.53 55.45 -27.97
N THR A 85 -7.02 54.22 -27.74
CA THR A 85 -8.48 54.01 -27.70
C THR A 85 -8.95 52.69 -27.04
N ALA A 86 -10.12 52.78 -26.41
CA ALA A 86 -10.85 51.78 -25.64
C ALA A 86 -11.47 50.61 -26.45
N GLU A 87 -10.78 50.09 -27.47
CA GLU A 87 -11.28 48.93 -28.24
C GLU A 87 -11.25 47.61 -27.45
N LEU A 88 -10.45 47.55 -26.37
CA LEU A 88 -10.27 46.35 -25.55
C LEU A 88 -11.48 45.98 -24.67
N LEU A 89 -12.42 46.92 -24.46
CA LEU A 89 -13.65 46.71 -23.68
C LEU A 89 -14.90 46.65 -24.55
N THR A 90 -14.75 46.44 -25.86
CA THR A 90 -15.91 46.16 -26.70
C THR A 90 -16.51 44.82 -26.27
N VAL A 91 -17.85 44.76 -26.24
CA VAL A 91 -18.59 43.55 -25.87
C VAL A 91 -18.14 42.36 -26.73
N GLU A 92 -17.83 42.62 -27.99
CA GLU A 92 -17.38 41.62 -28.95
C GLU A 92 -16.03 40.97 -28.57
N THR A 93 -15.01 41.77 -28.23
CA THR A 93 -13.70 41.24 -27.81
C THR A 93 -13.80 40.48 -26.50
N VAL A 94 -14.62 40.95 -25.56
CA VAL A 94 -14.86 40.25 -24.29
C VAL A 94 -15.50 38.89 -24.54
N VAL A 95 -16.55 38.83 -25.37
CA VAL A 95 -17.22 37.57 -25.71
C VAL A 95 -16.26 36.61 -26.41
N PHE A 96 -15.41 37.09 -27.33
CA PHE A 96 -14.40 36.26 -27.98
C PHE A 96 -13.38 35.69 -26.99
N ASN A 97 -12.82 36.53 -26.11
CA ASN A 97 -11.84 36.10 -25.13
C ASN A 97 -12.41 35.08 -24.13
N VAL A 98 -13.63 35.31 -23.64
CA VAL A 98 -14.31 34.36 -22.75
C VAL A 98 -14.59 33.05 -23.48
N THR A 99 -15.00 33.11 -24.75
CA THR A 99 -15.21 31.90 -25.57
C THR A 99 -13.90 31.14 -25.80
N ALA A 100 -12.79 31.84 -26.08
CA ALA A 100 -11.48 31.23 -26.27
C ALA A 100 -10.98 30.53 -25.00
N LEU A 101 -11.11 31.18 -23.84
CA LEU A 101 -10.71 30.61 -22.55
C LEU A 101 -11.62 29.43 -22.15
N GLY A 102 -12.93 29.54 -22.35
CA GLY A 102 -13.88 28.46 -22.12
C GLY A 102 -13.60 27.26 -23.02
N LEU A 103 -13.34 27.49 -24.30
CA LEU A 103 -12.97 26.45 -25.24
C LEU A 103 -11.67 25.75 -24.81
N ALA A 104 -10.64 26.51 -24.42
CA ALA A 104 -9.39 25.97 -23.89
C ALA A 104 -9.64 25.07 -22.67
N ALA A 105 -10.48 25.51 -21.73
CA ALA A 105 -10.81 24.71 -20.54
C ALA A 105 -11.48 23.37 -20.90
N VAL A 106 -12.39 23.38 -21.87
CA VAL A 106 -13.12 22.17 -22.31
C VAL A 106 -12.23 21.18 -23.05
N VAL A 107 -11.29 21.65 -23.87
CA VAL A 107 -10.43 20.75 -24.67
C VAL A 107 -9.15 20.30 -23.95
N SER A 108 -8.71 21.02 -22.91
CA SER A 108 -7.48 20.70 -22.17
C SER A 108 -7.45 19.26 -21.59
N PRO A 109 -8.55 18.69 -21.07
CA PRO A 109 -8.58 17.29 -20.64
C PRO A 109 -8.23 16.28 -21.75
N VAL A 110 -8.55 16.58 -23.01
CA VAL A 110 -8.17 15.75 -24.16
C VAL A 110 -6.65 15.70 -24.33
N GLY A 111 -5.98 16.84 -24.13
CA GLY A 111 -4.53 16.93 -24.15
C GLY A 111 -3.90 16.08 -23.05
N ARG A 112 -4.46 16.11 -21.84
CA ARG A 112 -4.00 15.27 -20.73
C ARG A 112 -4.07 13.77 -21.08
N TYR A 113 -5.21 13.28 -21.58
CA TYR A 113 -5.35 11.88 -21.99
C TYR A 113 -4.35 11.48 -23.09
N ALA A 114 -4.14 12.36 -24.08
CA ALA A 114 -3.16 12.12 -25.14
C ALA A 114 -1.72 12.09 -24.59
N GLY A 115 -1.37 12.99 -23.68
CA GLY A 115 -0.05 13.02 -23.01
C GLY A 115 0.20 11.78 -22.16
N ASP A 116 -0.80 11.35 -21.39
CA ASP A 116 -0.74 10.15 -20.55
C ASP A 116 -0.52 8.88 -21.39
N ARG A 117 -1.16 8.78 -22.56
CA ARG A 117 -0.98 7.66 -23.49
C ARG A 117 0.37 7.66 -24.19
N LEU A 118 0.84 8.84 -24.63
CA LEU A 118 2.15 8.98 -25.25
C LEU A 118 3.30 8.72 -24.26
N ALA A 119 3.09 8.96 -22.97
CA ALA A 119 4.06 8.57 -21.95
C ALA A 119 4.31 7.05 -21.92
N VAL A 120 3.34 6.22 -22.27
CA VAL A 120 3.54 4.76 -22.31
C VAL A 120 4.31 4.35 -23.57
N ASP A 121 3.98 4.94 -24.72
CA ASP A 121 4.59 4.58 -26.03
C ASP A 121 5.99 5.18 -26.25
N VAL A 122 6.25 6.40 -25.75
CA VAL A 122 7.56 7.06 -25.88
C VAL A 122 8.61 6.38 -25.01
N PHE A 123 8.23 5.77 -23.89
CA PHE A 123 9.15 4.94 -23.11
C PHE A 123 9.57 3.66 -23.86
N ALA A 124 8.77 3.15 -24.79
CA ALA A 124 9.14 2.03 -25.66
C ALA A 124 10.08 2.43 -26.81
N LEU A 125 10.12 3.71 -27.21
CA LEU A 125 10.88 4.19 -28.38
C LEU A 125 12.05 5.13 -28.06
N SER A 126 12.07 5.80 -26.90
CA SER A 126 13.14 6.74 -26.52
C SER A 126 14.25 6.12 -25.68
N GLY A 127 14.22 4.81 -25.43
CA GLY A 127 15.39 4.04 -24.98
C GLY A 127 16.52 3.93 -26.02
N MET A 128 16.34 4.47 -27.24
CA MET A 128 17.35 4.44 -28.30
C MET A 128 17.36 5.74 -29.12
N LYS A 129 18.23 6.69 -28.77
CA LYS A 129 18.90 7.63 -29.70
C LYS A 129 19.75 8.61 -28.91
N GLY A 130 20.97 8.17 -28.59
CA GLY A 130 21.95 9.02 -27.92
C GLY A 130 23.37 8.44 -27.83
N ILE A 131 23.64 7.25 -28.36
CA ILE A 131 24.98 6.64 -28.37
C ILE A 131 25.21 5.92 -29.72
N GLU A 132 25.03 6.63 -30.84
CA GLU A 132 25.28 6.13 -32.20
C GLU A 132 26.71 6.50 -32.67
N GLY A 133 27.71 6.34 -31.79
CA GLY A 133 29.11 6.71 -32.06
C GLY A 133 30.16 5.70 -31.62
N GLU A 134 29.81 4.71 -30.78
CA GLU A 134 30.76 3.70 -30.27
C GLU A 134 30.36 2.25 -30.62
N MET A 135 29.58 2.08 -31.69
CA MET A 135 29.18 0.75 -32.19
C MET A 135 30.15 0.22 -33.24
N SER A 136 31.30 -0.29 -32.79
CA SER A 136 32.05 -1.32 -33.56
C SER A 136 32.37 -2.57 -32.73
N ARG A 137 32.10 -2.57 -31.41
CA ARG A 137 32.41 -3.73 -30.55
C ARG A 137 31.20 -4.38 -29.85
N PHE A 138 29.99 -3.87 -30.07
CA PHE A 138 28.77 -4.34 -29.39
C PHE A 138 27.88 -5.27 -30.23
N VAL A 139 28.45 -6.02 -31.17
CA VAL A 139 27.75 -7.12 -31.85
C VAL A 139 28.29 -8.46 -31.33
N ARG A 140 28.12 -8.69 -30.01
CA ARG A 140 28.21 -10.03 -29.36
C ARG A 140 27.64 -10.03 -27.93
N THR A 141 26.44 -9.47 -27.71
CA THR A 141 25.87 -9.32 -26.35
C THR A 141 24.49 -9.97 -26.18
N VAL A 142 24.05 -10.84 -27.10
CA VAL A 142 22.82 -11.63 -26.88
C VAL A 142 23.06 -12.80 -25.90
N GLY A 143 24.32 -13.11 -25.57
CA GLY A 143 24.69 -14.12 -24.57
C GLY A 143 25.15 -13.57 -23.23
N ARG A 144 24.82 -12.32 -22.87
CA ARG A 144 25.26 -11.69 -21.61
C ARG A 144 24.13 -11.18 -20.71
N MET A 145 22.91 -11.63 -20.93
CA MET A 145 21.77 -11.33 -20.05
C MET A 145 21.34 -12.58 -19.28
N THR A 146 20.81 -12.38 -18.08
CA THR A 146 20.11 -13.38 -17.26
C THR A 146 18.61 -13.12 -17.42
N PRO A 147 17.85 -14.03 -18.06
CA PRO A 147 16.40 -13.91 -18.15
C PRO A 147 15.77 -14.32 -16.81
N VAL A 148 14.81 -13.54 -16.33
CA VAL A 148 13.97 -13.89 -15.17
C VAL A 148 12.53 -13.85 -15.64
N THR A 149 11.84 -14.98 -15.64
CA THR A 149 10.44 -15.08 -16.05
C THR A 149 9.55 -15.02 -14.82
N LEU A 150 8.61 -14.06 -14.81
CA LEU A 150 7.60 -13.96 -13.78
C LEU A 150 6.61 -15.12 -13.88
N PRO A 151 6.10 -15.64 -12.74
CA PRO A 151 5.16 -16.76 -12.74
C PRO A 151 3.81 -16.37 -13.38
N PRO A 152 2.97 -17.36 -13.74
CA PRO A 152 1.62 -17.10 -14.24
C PRO A 152 0.75 -16.43 -13.16
N ALA A 153 -0.32 -15.76 -13.57
CA ALA A 153 -1.13 -14.91 -12.69
C ALA A 153 -1.66 -15.65 -11.45
N GLU A 154 -2.03 -16.92 -11.60
CA GLU A 154 -2.51 -17.80 -10.53
C GLU A 154 -1.44 -18.19 -9.51
N ALA A 155 -0.16 -18.13 -9.89
CA ALA A 155 0.99 -18.42 -9.03
C ALA A 155 1.63 -17.14 -8.43
N ILE A 156 1.11 -15.94 -8.77
CA ILE A 156 1.50 -14.69 -8.12
C ILE A 156 0.74 -14.56 -6.81
N GLU A 157 1.44 -14.82 -5.70
CA GLU A 157 0.89 -14.75 -4.35
C GLU A 157 0.66 -13.30 -3.90
N ASP A 158 -0.24 -13.10 -2.94
CA ASP A 158 -0.40 -11.82 -2.25
C ASP A 158 0.49 -11.81 -1.00
N MET A 159 1.19 -10.70 -0.75
CA MET A 159 2.00 -10.58 0.47
C MET A 159 1.11 -10.51 1.71
N ASP A 160 1.40 -11.35 2.70
CA ASP A 160 0.74 -11.33 4.01
C ASP A 160 0.87 -9.97 4.69
N THR A 161 -0.20 -9.43 5.25
CA THR A 161 -0.25 -8.10 5.89
C THR A 161 -0.21 -6.90 4.92
N TYR A 162 -0.26 -7.15 3.60
CA TYR A 162 -0.38 -6.11 2.58
C TYR A 162 -1.74 -6.18 1.87
N GLU A 163 -2.16 -5.06 1.29
CA GLU A 163 -3.33 -5.07 0.42
C GLU A 163 -2.98 -5.76 -0.89
N SER A 164 -3.81 -6.74 -1.24
CA SER A 164 -3.71 -7.53 -2.47
C SER A 164 -3.63 -6.64 -3.71
N VAL A 165 -2.82 -7.05 -4.68
CA VAL A 165 -2.75 -6.38 -5.98
C VAL A 165 -3.92 -6.86 -6.84
N SER A 166 -4.57 -5.93 -7.57
CA SER A 166 -5.69 -6.27 -8.47
C SER A 166 -5.30 -7.38 -9.46
N SER A 167 -6.23 -8.28 -9.75
CA SER A 167 -6.03 -9.39 -10.71
C SER A 167 -5.61 -8.92 -12.11
N GLU A 168 -6.08 -7.74 -12.55
CA GLU A 168 -5.66 -7.11 -13.81
C GLU A 168 -4.13 -6.86 -13.86
N LYS A 169 -3.56 -6.28 -12.78
CA LYS A 169 -2.11 -6.07 -12.66
C LYS A 169 -1.35 -7.40 -12.56
N LYS A 170 -1.87 -8.40 -11.86
CA LYS A 170 -1.27 -9.75 -11.84
C LYS A 170 -1.23 -10.36 -13.24
N ALA A 171 -2.28 -10.19 -14.03
CA ALA A 171 -2.32 -10.63 -15.42
C ALA A 171 -1.35 -9.86 -16.33
N GLU A 172 -1.07 -8.58 -16.05
CA GLU A 172 -0.08 -7.81 -16.81
C GLU A 172 1.37 -8.30 -16.58
N MET A 173 1.65 -8.73 -15.35
CA MET A 173 2.94 -9.29 -14.91
C MET A 173 3.15 -10.74 -15.39
N ALA A 174 2.07 -11.51 -15.50
CA ALA A 174 2.12 -12.94 -15.78
C ALA A 174 2.95 -13.29 -17.03
N ASP A 175 3.80 -14.31 -16.89
CA ASP A 175 4.64 -14.86 -17.96
C ASP A 175 5.60 -13.85 -18.63
N ARG A 176 5.82 -12.69 -18.01
CA ARG A 176 6.74 -11.68 -18.55
C ARG A 176 8.18 -12.03 -18.21
N THR A 177 9.03 -12.07 -19.22
CA THR A 177 10.48 -12.24 -19.04
C THR A 177 11.17 -10.88 -18.97
N LEU A 178 11.79 -10.62 -17.81
CA LEU A 178 12.63 -9.46 -17.56
C LEU A 178 14.11 -9.84 -17.78
N MET A 179 14.86 -8.94 -18.41
CA MET A 179 16.26 -9.21 -18.80
C MET A 179 17.22 -8.39 -17.95
N PHE A 180 18.10 -9.07 -17.22
CA PHE A 180 19.11 -8.45 -16.36
C PHE A 180 20.53 -8.68 -16.89
N ALA A 181 21.48 -7.83 -16.51
CA ALA A 181 22.89 -8.03 -16.87
C ALA A 181 23.45 -9.30 -16.20
N ARG A 182 24.33 -10.04 -16.89
CA ARG A 182 25.05 -11.17 -16.28
C ARG A 182 26.12 -10.72 -15.28
N GLY A 183 26.40 -11.59 -14.32
CA GLY A 183 27.43 -11.39 -13.29
C GLY A 183 26.95 -10.62 -12.06
N LEU A 184 25.64 -10.44 -11.92
CA LEU A 184 25.03 -9.98 -10.68
C LEU A 184 25.07 -11.12 -9.65
N THR A 185 25.33 -10.77 -8.39
CA THR A 185 25.07 -11.71 -7.29
C THR A 185 23.55 -11.93 -7.15
N VAL A 186 23.14 -13.00 -6.48
CA VAL A 186 21.71 -13.25 -6.18
C VAL A 186 21.05 -12.03 -5.53
N GLU A 187 21.72 -11.44 -4.53
CA GLU A 187 21.23 -10.25 -3.83
C GLU A 187 21.00 -9.07 -4.80
N GLN A 188 21.96 -8.81 -5.69
CA GLN A 188 21.87 -7.73 -6.67
C GLN A 188 20.81 -7.99 -7.74
N LEU A 189 20.69 -9.24 -8.22
CA LEU A 189 19.66 -9.64 -9.18
C LEU A 189 18.28 -9.41 -8.57
N ARG A 190 18.09 -9.83 -7.32
CA ARG A 190 16.86 -9.62 -6.55
C ARG A 190 16.54 -8.14 -6.38
N GLU A 191 17.48 -7.32 -5.90
CA GLU A 191 17.25 -5.87 -5.72
C GLU A 191 16.79 -5.21 -7.03
N ARG A 192 17.47 -5.55 -8.14
CA ARG A 192 17.12 -5.02 -9.47
C ARG A 192 15.77 -5.53 -9.96
N LEU A 193 15.45 -6.80 -9.70
CA LEU A 193 14.17 -7.38 -10.04
C LEU A 193 13.04 -6.69 -9.28
N VAL A 194 13.17 -6.52 -7.97
CA VAL A 194 12.20 -5.80 -7.13
C VAL A 194 12.00 -4.37 -7.63
N GLU A 195 13.07 -3.61 -7.84
CA GLU A 195 12.99 -2.24 -8.34
C GLU A 195 12.31 -2.17 -9.71
N ARG A 196 12.64 -3.12 -10.60
CA ARG A 196 12.07 -3.22 -11.95
C ARG A 196 10.58 -3.51 -11.90
N VAL A 197 10.15 -4.49 -11.09
CA VAL A 197 8.75 -4.87 -10.95
C VAL A 197 7.92 -3.72 -10.33
N LYS A 198 8.45 -3.08 -9.27
CA LYS A 198 7.82 -1.88 -8.68
C LYS A 198 7.65 -0.76 -9.72
N THR A 199 8.67 -0.54 -10.56
CA THR A 199 8.68 0.54 -11.57
C THR A 199 7.78 0.24 -12.77
N ASP A 200 7.84 -0.97 -13.31
CA ASP A 200 7.18 -1.33 -14.56
C ASP A 200 5.68 -1.62 -14.34
N TYR A 201 5.29 -2.16 -13.16
CA TYR A 201 3.90 -2.58 -12.88
C TYR A 201 3.21 -1.78 -11.77
N GLY A 202 3.91 -0.83 -11.13
CA GLY A 202 3.33 0.03 -10.10
C GLY A 202 2.76 -0.75 -8.91
N VAL A 203 3.48 -1.78 -8.47
CA VAL A 203 3.25 -2.49 -7.20
C VAL A 203 4.06 -1.83 -6.09
N GLY A 204 3.53 -1.78 -4.87
CA GLY A 204 4.20 -1.09 -3.76
C GLY A 204 5.32 -1.91 -3.15
N TYR A 205 5.08 -3.22 -2.99
CA TYR A 205 5.96 -4.17 -2.33
C TYR A 205 6.05 -5.45 -3.17
N VAL A 206 7.23 -6.05 -3.16
CA VAL A 206 7.54 -7.28 -3.89
C VAL A 206 8.43 -8.11 -2.98
N ASP A 207 8.04 -9.36 -2.79
CA ASP A 207 8.81 -10.37 -2.09
C ASP A 207 9.17 -11.48 -3.07
N VAL A 208 10.46 -11.79 -3.18
CA VAL A 208 10.96 -12.68 -4.22
C VAL A 208 12.14 -13.50 -3.74
N ASP A 209 12.08 -14.80 -4.06
CA ASP A 209 13.22 -15.71 -4.01
C ASP A 209 13.66 -16.03 -5.43
N VAL A 210 14.89 -15.67 -5.75
CA VAL A 210 15.49 -15.87 -7.07
C VAL A 210 16.81 -16.61 -6.91
N THR A 211 17.06 -17.59 -7.78
CA THR A 211 18.31 -18.34 -7.81
C THR A 211 19.37 -17.62 -8.64
N GLU A 212 20.62 -18.10 -8.59
CA GLU A 212 21.74 -17.55 -9.40
C GLU A 212 21.45 -17.55 -10.91
N ASP A 213 20.68 -18.52 -11.39
CA ASP A 213 20.32 -18.69 -12.80
C ASP A 213 19.12 -17.82 -13.23
N GLY A 214 18.48 -17.12 -12.30
CA GLY A 214 17.32 -16.27 -12.55
C GLY A 214 15.97 -16.99 -12.46
N THR A 215 15.93 -18.22 -11.94
CA THR A 215 14.68 -18.93 -11.65
C THR A 215 14.04 -18.37 -10.40
N LEU A 216 12.73 -18.12 -10.44
CA LEU A 216 11.97 -17.69 -9.27
C LEU A 216 11.44 -18.91 -8.51
N GLU A 217 11.76 -18.98 -7.22
CA GLU A 217 11.25 -20.01 -6.30
C GLU A 217 10.01 -19.51 -5.54
N TYR A 218 9.94 -18.20 -5.29
CA TYR A 218 8.82 -17.54 -4.64
C TYR A 218 8.63 -16.14 -5.22
N PHE A 219 7.38 -15.73 -5.41
CA PHE A 219 7.05 -14.39 -5.88
C PHE A 219 5.68 -13.93 -5.35
N ALA A 220 5.69 -12.94 -4.45
CA ALA A 220 4.49 -12.31 -3.92
C ALA A 220 4.54 -10.79 -4.09
N VAL A 221 3.37 -10.18 -4.23
CA VAL A 221 3.24 -8.73 -4.42
C VAL A 221 2.23 -8.11 -3.46
N GLY A 222 2.47 -6.84 -3.11
CA GLY A 222 1.57 -6.03 -2.28
C GLY A 222 1.43 -4.60 -2.82
N SER A 223 0.25 -4.01 -2.71
CA SER A 223 0.00 -2.64 -3.20
C SER A 223 0.39 -1.57 -2.17
N ARG A 224 0.00 -1.79 -0.91
CA ARG A 224 0.37 -0.97 0.25
C ARG A 224 0.33 -1.84 1.50
N VAL A 225 1.10 -1.43 2.51
CA VAL A 225 0.96 -1.98 3.85
C VAL A 225 -0.45 -1.70 4.37
N THR A 226 -1.19 -2.74 4.77
CA THR A 226 -2.53 -2.56 5.37
C THR A 226 -2.69 -3.32 6.66
N GLY A 227 -3.59 -2.84 7.51
CA GLY A 227 -3.86 -3.48 8.78
C GLY A 227 -2.83 -3.17 9.85
N LEU A 228 -3.00 -3.82 11.00
CA LEU A 228 -2.19 -3.57 12.20
C LEU A 228 -0.93 -4.43 12.25
N GLY A 229 -0.82 -5.47 11.42
CA GLY A 229 0.23 -6.50 11.48
C GLY A 229 1.67 -5.98 11.59
N PRO A 230 2.16 -5.08 10.71
CA PRO A 230 3.53 -4.58 10.81
C PRO A 230 3.76 -3.63 12.00
N THR A 231 2.69 -3.21 12.68
CA THR A 231 2.73 -2.41 13.90
C THR A 231 2.33 -3.19 15.15
N LEU A 232 2.00 -4.47 15.00
CA LEU A 232 1.82 -5.38 16.13
C LEU A 232 3.19 -5.93 16.46
N ALA A 233 3.61 -5.74 17.71
CA ALA A 233 4.79 -6.43 18.18
C ALA A 233 4.52 -7.95 18.13
N PRO A 234 5.55 -8.78 17.92
CA PRO A 234 5.36 -10.21 17.92
C PRO A 234 4.73 -10.73 19.23
N GLY A 235 3.83 -11.71 19.13
CA GLY A 235 3.02 -12.21 20.27
C GLY A 235 1.86 -11.29 20.67
N ARG A 236 1.60 -10.22 19.92
CA ARG A 236 0.43 -9.35 20.09
C ARG A 236 -0.60 -9.62 19.00
N VAL A 237 -1.86 -9.53 19.37
CA VAL A 237 -3.01 -9.63 18.46
C VAL A 237 -3.87 -8.39 18.54
N ALA A 238 -4.59 -8.08 17.47
CA ALA A 238 -5.60 -7.02 17.46
C ALA A 238 -7.00 -7.63 17.56
N VAL A 239 -7.72 -7.31 18.63
CA VAL A 239 -9.07 -7.81 18.89
C VAL A 239 -10.07 -6.67 18.76
N ALA A 240 -11.17 -6.91 18.04
CA ALA A 240 -12.31 -6.01 18.04
C ALA A 240 -13.21 -6.35 19.23
N LEU A 241 -13.36 -5.41 20.15
CA LEU A 241 -14.16 -5.53 21.36
C LEU A 241 -15.41 -4.67 21.24
N SER A 242 -16.57 -5.23 21.56
CA SER A 242 -17.76 -4.41 21.85
C SER A 242 -17.57 -3.78 23.24
N ALA A 243 -17.16 -2.52 23.23
CA ALA A 243 -16.85 -1.74 24.41
C ALA A 243 -17.00 -0.26 24.08
N ASP A 244 -17.50 0.53 25.03
CA ASP A 244 -17.58 1.99 24.91
C ASP A 244 -16.26 2.61 25.37
N PRO A 245 -15.39 3.09 24.45
CA PRO A 245 -14.14 3.71 24.83
C PRO A 245 -14.41 5.07 25.49
N PRO A 246 -13.58 5.49 26.47
CA PRO A 246 -13.66 6.84 27.01
C PRO A 246 -13.58 7.89 25.90
N ASN A 247 -14.38 8.95 26.01
CA ASN A 247 -14.50 9.99 24.97
C ASN A 247 -13.18 10.76 24.69
N ASN A 248 -12.17 10.56 25.52
CA ASN A 248 -10.82 11.13 25.41
C ASN A 248 -9.77 10.11 24.92
N ALA A 249 -10.15 8.86 24.64
CA ALA A 249 -9.24 7.83 24.17
C ALA A 249 -8.94 8.02 22.68
N THR A 250 -7.67 8.11 22.33
CA THR A 250 -7.17 8.22 20.96
C THR A 250 -6.44 6.94 20.56
N ALA A 251 -6.36 6.68 19.25
CA ALA A 251 -5.49 5.62 18.75
C ALA A 251 -4.04 5.83 19.23
N GLY A 252 -3.48 4.80 19.87
CA GLY A 252 -2.18 4.82 20.52
C GLY A 252 -2.24 4.91 22.05
N ASP A 253 -3.42 5.16 22.65
CA ASP A 253 -3.54 5.20 24.11
C ASP A 253 -3.59 3.79 24.70
N MET A 254 -2.89 3.60 25.81
CA MET A 254 -3.00 2.37 26.59
C MET A 254 -4.35 2.34 27.31
N VAL A 255 -5.06 1.24 27.21
CA VAL A 255 -6.35 1.01 27.86
C VAL A 255 -6.31 -0.27 28.69
N GLN A 256 -6.91 -0.23 29.88
CA GLN A 256 -7.27 -1.43 30.61
C GLN A 256 -8.66 -1.89 30.18
N ILE A 257 -8.79 -3.19 29.92
CA ILE A 257 -10.04 -3.84 29.58
C ILE A 257 -10.60 -4.44 30.86
N TRP A 258 -11.76 -3.95 31.29
CA TRP A 258 -12.47 -4.40 32.49
C TRP A 258 -13.77 -5.10 32.09
N ARG A 259 -14.05 -6.27 32.66
CA ARG A 259 -15.37 -6.88 32.59
C ARG A 259 -16.28 -6.14 33.56
N ALA A 260 -17.43 -5.65 33.10
CA ALA A 260 -18.27 -4.74 33.87
C ALA A 260 -19.21 -5.43 34.89
N ALA A 261 -19.56 -6.69 34.67
CA ALA A 261 -20.52 -7.44 35.50
C ALA A 261 -20.17 -8.94 35.55
N PRO A 262 -20.59 -9.68 36.61
CA PRO A 262 -21.27 -9.20 37.82
C PRO A 262 -20.35 -8.46 38.81
N ASP A 263 -19.04 -8.74 38.80
CA ASP A 263 -18.03 -8.02 39.58
C ASP A 263 -16.98 -7.40 38.64
N PRO A 264 -16.57 -6.14 38.85
CA PRO A 264 -15.55 -5.51 38.01
C PRO A 264 -14.20 -6.22 38.13
N GLU A 265 -13.78 -6.85 37.05
CA GLU A 265 -12.50 -7.57 36.96
C GLU A 265 -11.66 -7.02 35.81
N ARG A 266 -10.40 -6.70 36.08
CA ARG A 266 -9.45 -6.35 35.03
C ARG A 266 -9.08 -7.64 34.28
N VAL A 267 -9.39 -7.68 32.99
CA VAL A 267 -9.11 -8.83 32.13
C VAL A 267 -7.75 -8.69 31.46
N ALA A 268 -7.50 -7.54 30.82
CA ALA A 268 -6.29 -7.33 30.02
C ALA A 268 -5.87 -5.86 30.01
N THR A 269 -4.66 -5.60 29.53
CA THR A 269 -4.20 -4.27 29.14
C THR A 269 -3.78 -4.30 27.68
N GLY A 270 -4.20 -3.32 26.91
CA GLY A 270 -3.83 -3.22 25.49
C GLY A 270 -3.74 -1.78 25.03
N GLU A 271 -3.41 -1.61 23.76
CA GLU A 271 -3.32 -0.32 23.10
C GLU A 271 -4.54 -0.12 22.20
N LEU A 272 -5.25 0.99 22.36
CA LEU A 272 -6.37 1.33 21.49
C LEU A 272 -5.85 1.64 20.09
N ARG A 273 -6.35 0.95 19.06
CA ARG A 273 -5.95 1.14 17.66
C ARG A 273 -6.97 1.90 16.84
N GLY A 274 -8.24 1.85 17.23
CA GLY A 274 -9.31 2.57 16.57
C GLY A 274 -10.65 2.33 17.24
N VAL A 275 -11.60 3.19 16.94
CA VAL A 275 -12.97 3.12 17.45
C VAL A 275 -13.93 3.34 16.28
N ALA A 276 -14.90 2.46 16.14
CA ALA A 276 -15.98 2.57 15.18
C ALA A 276 -17.31 2.26 15.88
N GLY A 277 -18.06 3.31 16.24
CA GLY A 277 -19.28 3.15 17.02
C GLY A 277 -18.98 2.58 18.41
N ASP A 278 -19.63 1.47 18.75
CA ASP A 278 -19.46 0.69 19.99
C ASP A 278 -18.39 -0.41 19.89
N ALA A 279 -17.65 -0.46 18.78
CA ALA A 279 -16.54 -1.37 18.58
C ALA A 279 -15.20 -0.63 18.74
N ALA A 280 -14.35 -1.13 19.64
CA ALA A 280 -13.00 -0.66 19.84
C ALA A 280 -12.01 -1.76 19.42
N THR A 281 -11.07 -1.44 18.54
CA THR A 281 -9.97 -2.33 18.20
C THR A 281 -8.83 -2.10 19.19
N VAL A 282 -8.43 -3.13 19.93
CA VAL A 282 -7.35 -3.07 20.91
C VAL A 282 -6.26 -4.07 20.54
N ALA A 283 -5.01 -3.62 20.53
CA ALA A 283 -3.83 -4.48 20.37
C ALA A 283 -3.33 -4.92 21.75
N LEU A 284 -3.37 -6.22 22.05
CA LEU A 284 -2.99 -6.80 23.34
C LEU A 284 -2.18 -8.09 23.14
N ASP A 285 -1.68 -8.67 24.23
CA ASP A 285 -0.97 -9.95 24.19
C ASP A 285 -1.92 -11.07 23.76
N GLU A 286 -1.42 -12.03 22.97
CA GLU A 286 -2.19 -13.18 22.51
C GLU A 286 -2.74 -14.01 23.68
N SER A 287 -1.96 -14.20 24.75
CA SER A 287 -2.40 -14.93 25.94
C SER A 287 -3.51 -14.21 26.71
N ASP A 288 -3.48 -12.87 26.73
CA ASP A 288 -4.55 -12.05 27.31
C ASP A 288 -5.82 -12.05 26.43
N ALA A 289 -5.67 -12.28 25.12
CA ALA A 289 -6.79 -12.32 24.19
C ALA A 289 -7.70 -13.54 24.41
N GLU A 290 -7.15 -14.68 24.84
CA GLU A 290 -7.93 -15.87 25.17
C GLU A 290 -8.91 -15.66 26.34
N ALA A 291 -8.62 -14.70 27.23
CA ALA A 291 -9.49 -14.33 28.35
C ALA A 291 -10.68 -13.44 27.94
N LEU A 292 -10.71 -12.97 26.69
CA LEU A 292 -11.78 -12.15 26.12
C LEU A 292 -12.89 -13.04 25.55
N SER A 293 -14.13 -12.63 25.78
CA SER A 293 -15.35 -13.32 25.35
C SER A 293 -16.05 -12.53 24.26
N LEU A 294 -16.69 -13.23 23.33
CA LEU A 294 -17.47 -12.62 22.24
C LEU A 294 -18.78 -11.98 22.72
N GLU A 295 -19.24 -12.32 23.93
CA GLU A 295 -20.51 -11.86 24.50
C GLU A 295 -20.48 -10.38 24.96
N GLY A 296 -19.29 -9.75 24.98
CA GLY A 296 -19.14 -8.32 25.27
C GLY A 296 -19.17 -7.97 26.75
N GLY A 297 -19.65 -6.77 27.09
CA GLY A 297 -19.72 -6.30 28.49
C GLY A 297 -18.41 -5.73 29.04
N TYR A 298 -17.53 -5.28 28.15
CA TYR A 298 -16.25 -4.69 28.52
C TYR A 298 -16.33 -3.17 28.63
N ARG A 299 -15.57 -2.62 29.59
CA ARG A 299 -15.34 -1.19 29.74
C ARG A 299 -13.86 -0.91 29.60
N LEU A 300 -13.53 0.09 28.80
CA LEU A 300 -12.15 0.53 28.59
C LEU A 300 -11.83 1.70 29.54
N VAL A 301 -10.65 1.65 30.14
CA VAL A 301 -10.13 2.73 30.99
C VAL A 301 -8.77 3.17 30.43
N THR A 302 -8.66 4.40 29.96
CA THR A 302 -7.40 4.96 29.48
C THR A 302 -6.40 5.11 30.62
N LEU A 303 -5.20 4.60 30.41
CA LEU A 303 -4.04 4.81 31.26
C LEU A 303 -3.33 6.12 30.88
N PRO A 304 -2.60 6.76 31.80
CA PRO A 304 -1.71 7.86 31.47
C PRO A 304 -0.70 7.44 30.39
N ALA A 305 -0.54 8.27 29.35
CA ALA A 305 0.33 7.98 28.23
C ALA A 305 1.82 8.15 28.62
N GLU A 306 2.58 7.07 28.57
CA GLU A 306 4.04 7.12 28.56
C GLU A 306 4.54 6.97 27.10
N PRO A 307 5.58 7.72 26.67
CA PRO A 307 6.22 7.50 25.38
C PRO A 307 6.81 6.08 25.32
N GLN A 308 6.28 5.23 24.45
CA GLN A 308 6.77 3.87 24.27
C GLN A 308 7.82 3.84 23.17
N ALA A 309 9.05 3.44 23.50
CA ALA A 309 10.15 3.26 22.55
C ALA A 309 9.76 2.31 21.40
N ASP A 310 8.92 1.31 21.70
CA ASP A 310 8.41 0.34 20.72
C ASP A 310 7.58 1.02 19.61
N ARG A 311 6.89 2.13 19.92
CA ARG A 311 6.13 2.91 18.94
C ARG A 311 7.03 3.71 18.02
N GLU A 312 8.08 4.32 18.55
CA GLU A 312 9.06 5.03 17.71
C GLU A 312 9.73 4.06 16.75
N PHE A 313 10.10 2.87 17.23
CA PHE A 313 10.69 1.83 16.40
C PHE A 313 9.71 1.27 15.35
N ALA A 314 8.46 0.95 15.73
CA ALA A 314 7.43 0.51 14.78
C ALA A 314 7.10 1.59 13.73
N SER A 315 7.15 2.87 14.10
CA SER A 315 6.95 3.97 13.13
C SER A 315 8.07 4.07 12.10
N LEU A 316 9.31 3.75 12.49
CA LEU A 316 10.45 3.68 11.57
C LEU A 316 10.27 2.52 10.59
N LEU A 317 9.82 1.35 11.05
CA LEU A 317 9.57 0.20 10.18
C LEU A 317 8.44 0.42 9.18
N ARG A 318 7.44 1.27 9.48
CA ARG A 318 6.34 1.57 8.55
C ARG A 318 6.80 2.19 7.23
N ASN A 319 7.94 2.89 7.23
CA ASN A 319 8.52 3.50 6.04
C ASN A 319 9.69 2.68 5.45
N ALA A 320 10.03 1.55 6.09
CA ALA A 320 11.11 0.68 5.70
C ALA A 320 10.56 -0.56 4.95
N ASP A 321 11.44 -1.31 4.28
CA ASP A 321 11.05 -2.58 3.63
C ASP A 321 11.16 -3.77 4.62
N GLU A 322 11.49 -3.50 5.89
CA GLU A 322 11.67 -4.45 6.98
C GLU A 322 10.45 -4.57 7.91
N THR A 323 10.23 -5.77 8.45
CA THR A 323 9.19 -6.13 9.42
C THR A 323 9.79 -6.90 10.60
N MET A 324 8.95 -7.25 11.58
CA MET A 324 9.31 -8.09 12.73
C MET A 324 8.52 -9.39 12.74
N ALA A 325 9.13 -10.45 13.25
CA ALA A 325 8.45 -11.72 13.48
C ALA A 325 9.00 -12.42 14.73
N THR A 326 8.18 -13.30 15.30
CA THR A 326 8.61 -14.24 16.33
C THR A 326 8.39 -15.64 15.84
N VAL A 327 9.46 -16.43 15.86
CA VAL A 327 9.46 -17.77 15.30
C VAL A 327 10.02 -18.73 16.33
N THR A 328 9.33 -19.85 16.55
CA THR A 328 9.81 -20.93 17.42
C THR A 328 10.52 -21.96 16.56
N VAL A 329 11.74 -22.34 16.95
CA VAL A 329 12.54 -23.37 16.28
C VAL A 329 12.03 -24.74 16.73
N GLU A 330 11.40 -25.48 15.82
CA GLU A 330 10.83 -26.79 16.11
C GLU A 330 11.92 -27.86 16.26
N GLU A 331 11.58 -28.94 16.96
CA GLU A 331 12.46 -30.10 17.08
C GLU A 331 12.63 -30.79 15.71
N GLY A 332 13.89 -31.02 15.32
CA GLY A 332 14.22 -31.63 14.03
C GLY A 332 14.11 -30.67 12.83
N SER A 333 14.04 -29.36 13.09
CA SER A 333 14.17 -28.33 12.06
C SER A 333 15.62 -28.13 11.59
N GLU A 334 15.80 -27.56 10.40
CA GLU A 334 17.12 -27.32 9.80
C GLU A 334 17.93 -26.24 10.55
N LEU A 335 17.24 -25.42 11.35
CA LEU A 335 17.87 -24.38 12.15
C LEU A 335 18.52 -24.90 13.44
N VAL A 336 18.19 -26.12 13.90
CA VAL A 336 18.83 -26.68 15.11
C VAL A 336 20.33 -26.86 14.87
N GLY A 337 21.15 -26.18 15.67
CA GLY A 337 22.62 -26.18 15.55
C GLY A 337 23.18 -25.14 14.57
N THR A 338 22.34 -24.49 13.76
CA THR A 338 22.73 -23.33 12.94
C THR A 338 22.95 -22.11 13.84
N THR A 339 23.91 -21.26 13.47
CA THR A 339 24.27 -20.09 14.27
C THR A 339 23.53 -18.83 13.84
N VAL A 340 23.34 -17.88 14.77
CA VAL A 340 22.77 -16.56 14.48
C VAL A 340 23.48 -15.83 13.34
N GLY A 341 24.79 -16.03 13.18
CA GLY A 341 25.58 -15.39 12.13
C GLY A 341 25.40 -15.96 10.72
N GLU A 342 24.80 -17.15 10.60
CA GLU A 342 24.56 -17.84 9.32
C GLU A 342 23.18 -17.52 8.74
N VAL A 343 22.30 -16.94 9.55
CA VAL A 343 20.94 -16.54 9.16
C VAL A 343 20.94 -15.16 8.51
N SER A 344 20.12 -14.98 7.47
CA SER A 344 19.99 -13.72 6.75
C SER A 344 19.19 -12.65 7.50
N ALA A 345 18.23 -13.05 8.33
CA ALA A 345 17.45 -12.14 9.17
C ALA A 345 18.26 -11.64 10.40
N VAL A 346 18.00 -10.41 10.85
CA VAL A 346 18.63 -9.90 12.07
C VAL A 346 17.91 -10.48 13.28
N VAL A 347 18.63 -11.26 14.09
CA VAL A 347 18.09 -11.82 15.34
C VAL A 347 18.26 -10.79 16.45
N ALA A 348 17.18 -10.12 16.81
CA ALA A 348 17.17 -9.09 17.84
C ALA A 348 17.25 -9.69 19.25
N ALA A 349 16.61 -10.84 19.47
CA ALA A 349 16.68 -11.59 20.71
C ALA A 349 16.40 -13.07 20.49
N VAL A 350 16.86 -13.92 21.42
CA VAL A 350 16.46 -15.33 21.51
C VAL A 350 15.99 -15.62 22.92
N ARG A 351 14.86 -16.28 23.07
CA ARG A 351 14.38 -16.86 24.33
C ARG A 351 14.61 -18.36 24.27
N PRO A 352 15.61 -18.89 25.00
CA PRO A 352 15.77 -20.33 25.14
C PRO A 352 14.55 -20.96 25.81
N VAL A 353 14.27 -22.23 25.50
CA VAL A 353 13.09 -22.95 26.04
C VAL A 353 13.00 -22.88 27.58
N ASP A 354 14.12 -23.03 28.27
CA ASP A 354 14.22 -23.00 29.75
C ASP A 354 14.89 -21.71 30.27
N GLY A 355 14.84 -20.62 29.50
CA GLY A 355 15.65 -19.42 29.75
C GLY A 355 14.90 -18.10 29.69
N SER A 356 15.55 -17.05 30.22
CA SER A 356 15.12 -15.67 30.00
C SER A 356 15.51 -15.19 28.61
N VAL A 357 14.76 -14.22 28.08
CA VAL A 357 15.08 -13.55 26.80
C VAL A 357 16.51 -13.00 26.84
N GLN A 358 17.33 -13.41 25.88
CA GLN A 358 18.67 -12.90 25.64
C GLN A 358 18.62 -11.86 24.52
N PRO A 359 18.75 -10.55 24.84
CA PRO A 359 18.82 -9.52 23.82
C PRO A 359 20.18 -9.55 23.11
N ILE A 360 20.17 -9.29 21.80
CA ILE A 360 21.35 -9.18 20.93
C ILE A 360 22.29 -10.38 21.13
N PRO A 361 21.85 -11.60 20.76
CA PRO A 361 22.66 -12.80 20.90
C PRO A 361 23.96 -12.67 20.09
N ARG A 362 25.02 -13.34 20.56
CA ARG A 362 26.29 -13.37 19.83
C ARG A 362 26.09 -14.12 18.51
N ARG A 363 26.81 -13.74 17.46
CA ARG A 363 26.76 -14.43 16.16
C ARG A 363 27.05 -15.93 16.24
N ALA A 364 27.81 -16.38 17.24
CA ALA A 364 28.13 -17.80 17.47
C ALA A 364 27.07 -18.55 18.31
N TYR A 365 25.98 -17.91 18.71
CA TYR A 365 24.88 -18.59 19.37
C TYR A 365 24.25 -19.57 18.39
N ALA A 366 24.20 -20.86 18.76
CA ALA A 366 23.56 -21.91 17.98
C ALA A 366 22.13 -22.12 18.50
N PHE A 367 21.15 -22.15 17.60
CA PHE A 367 19.76 -22.37 17.98
C PHE A 367 19.55 -23.79 18.50
N ALA A 368 18.81 -23.91 19.61
CA ALA A 368 18.32 -25.17 20.13
C ALA A 368 16.84 -25.38 19.76
N ALA A 369 16.40 -26.64 19.78
CA ALA A 369 14.97 -26.94 19.64
C ALA A 369 14.18 -26.30 20.80
N GLY A 370 13.06 -25.66 20.48
CA GLY A 370 12.24 -24.89 21.41
C GLY A 370 12.68 -23.45 21.63
N ASP A 371 13.81 -23.00 21.05
CA ASP A 371 14.21 -21.60 21.10
C ASP A 371 13.17 -20.73 20.38
N THR A 372 12.77 -19.62 20.99
CA THR A 372 11.97 -18.58 20.33
C THR A 372 12.89 -17.46 19.86
N ALA A 373 13.01 -17.24 18.56
CA ALA A 373 13.77 -16.15 17.97
C ALA A 373 12.87 -14.93 17.70
N PHE A 374 13.35 -13.74 18.05
CA PHE A 374 12.75 -12.45 17.70
C PHE A 374 13.54 -11.83 16.56
N LEU A 375 12.92 -11.69 15.41
CA LEU A 375 13.55 -11.33 14.15
C LEU A 375 13.13 -9.93 13.71
N VAL A 376 14.07 -9.22 13.09
CA VAL A 376 13.84 -7.98 12.35
C VAL A 376 14.49 -8.13 10.98
N GLY A 377 13.76 -7.84 9.91
CA GLY A 377 14.31 -7.94 8.57
C GLY A 377 13.24 -7.89 7.50
N ARG A 378 13.67 -7.97 6.24
CA ARG A 378 12.76 -8.05 5.10
C ARG A 378 11.87 -9.30 5.19
N PRO A 379 10.63 -9.26 4.64
CA PRO A 379 9.73 -10.41 4.61
C PRO A 379 10.37 -11.71 4.07
N ASP A 380 11.19 -11.60 3.02
CA ASP A 380 11.90 -12.73 2.42
C ASP A 380 12.86 -13.41 3.41
N ALA A 381 13.60 -12.63 4.19
CA ALA A 381 14.54 -13.14 5.18
C ALA A 381 13.82 -13.83 6.35
N ILE A 382 12.66 -13.30 6.74
CA ILE A 382 11.83 -13.88 7.81
C ILE A 382 11.18 -15.18 7.33
N ARG A 383 10.58 -15.21 6.12
CA ARG A 383 9.99 -16.43 5.56
C ARG A 383 11.01 -17.57 5.47
N ARG A 384 12.23 -17.31 4.98
CA ARG A 384 13.29 -18.35 4.91
C ARG A 384 13.62 -18.89 6.30
N PHE A 385 13.67 -18.03 7.32
CA PHE A 385 13.87 -18.48 8.70
C PHE A 385 12.69 -19.34 9.18
N GLU A 386 11.45 -18.91 8.94
CA GLU A 386 10.25 -19.67 9.31
C GLU A 386 10.20 -21.05 8.66
N THR A 387 10.52 -21.15 7.37
CA THR A 387 10.61 -22.43 6.66
C THR A 387 11.67 -23.33 7.29
N GLY A 388 12.87 -22.79 7.56
CA GLY A 388 13.95 -23.54 8.20
C GLY A 388 13.69 -23.90 9.68
N ALA A 389 12.79 -23.17 10.35
CA ALA A 389 12.39 -23.39 11.74
C ALA A 389 11.35 -24.51 11.89
N LYS A 390 10.66 -24.90 10.81
CA LYS A 390 9.72 -26.01 10.80
C LYS A 390 10.46 -27.34 10.72
N ARG A 391 9.89 -28.38 11.31
CA ARG A 391 10.41 -29.75 11.20
C ARG A 391 10.44 -30.17 9.73
N ALA A 392 11.59 -30.69 9.27
CA ALA A 392 11.65 -31.29 7.95
C ALA A 392 10.73 -32.51 7.89
N GLU A 393 9.67 -32.42 7.08
CA GLU A 393 8.89 -33.58 6.68
C GLU A 393 9.83 -34.50 5.90
N ARG A 394 10.38 -35.54 6.57
CA ARG A 394 11.02 -36.62 5.83
C ARG A 394 9.94 -37.21 4.94
N GLU A 395 10.10 -37.06 3.64
CA GLU A 395 9.52 -37.97 2.66
C GLU A 395 9.80 -39.38 3.16
N GLU A 396 8.78 -40.02 3.72
CA GLU A 396 8.80 -41.43 4.04
C GLU A 396 8.88 -42.13 2.68
N SER A 397 10.12 -42.33 2.21
CA SER A 397 10.44 -43.27 1.16
C SER A 397 9.95 -44.63 1.64
N GLY A 398 8.69 -44.90 1.34
CA GLY A 398 8.08 -46.22 1.43
C GLY A 398 8.78 -47.11 0.43
N ASP A 399 9.92 -47.67 0.84
CA ASP A 399 10.49 -48.88 0.27
C ASP A 399 9.54 -50.05 0.59
N GLY A 400 8.42 -50.05 -0.11
CA GLY A 400 7.51 -51.18 -0.20
C GLY A 400 8.07 -52.14 -1.24
N THR A 401 8.90 -53.07 -0.79
CA THR A 401 9.33 -54.23 -1.55
C THR A 401 8.12 -54.91 -2.22
N PRO A 402 8.15 -55.20 -3.54
CA PRO A 402 7.03 -55.87 -4.20
C PRO A 402 6.97 -57.33 -3.75
N VAL A 403 5.85 -57.72 -3.15
CA VAL A 403 5.52 -59.13 -2.93
C VAL A 403 4.52 -59.54 -4.00
N ASP A 404 4.94 -60.49 -4.84
CA ASP A 404 4.11 -61.16 -5.83
C ASP A 404 2.87 -61.81 -5.21
N GLU A 405 1.72 -61.38 -5.72
CA GLU A 405 0.43 -62.03 -6.02
C GLU A 405 0.23 -63.55 -5.73
N PRO A 406 -1.02 -64.04 -5.48
CA PRO A 406 -2.06 -63.97 -6.52
C PRO A 406 -3.55 -63.84 -6.13
N GLY A 407 -4.27 -63.10 -6.96
CA GLY A 407 -5.50 -63.56 -7.62
C GLY A 407 -6.81 -63.53 -6.84
N THR A 408 -7.73 -62.65 -7.24
CA THR A 408 -9.10 -63.03 -7.62
C THR A 408 -9.81 -61.85 -8.31
N SER A 409 -10.27 -62.16 -9.52
CA SER A 409 -11.18 -61.44 -10.39
C SER A 409 -12.46 -60.95 -9.70
N ALA A 410 -12.94 -59.75 -10.07
CA ALA A 410 -14.26 -59.58 -10.70
C ALA A 410 -14.49 -58.13 -11.11
N ASP A 411 -14.79 -57.98 -12.40
CA ASP A 411 -15.35 -56.80 -13.06
C ASP A 411 -16.66 -56.36 -12.40
N VAL A 412 -16.92 -55.04 -12.30
CA VAL A 412 -18.19 -54.42 -12.75
C VAL A 412 -17.93 -52.96 -13.12
N GLU A 413 -18.45 -52.64 -14.30
CA GLU A 413 -18.44 -51.40 -15.07
C GLU A 413 -19.66 -50.50 -14.70
N THR A 414 -19.56 -49.20 -15.02
CA THR A 414 -20.66 -48.22 -15.26
C THR A 414 -21.53 -47.80 -14.05
N ALA A 415 -22.08 -46.58 -13.92
CA ALA A 415 -22.27 -45.45 -14.81
C ALA A 415 -22.51 -44.16 -13.99
N ALA A 416 -22.27 -43.02 -14.63
CA ALA A 416 -22.79 -41.71 -14.26
C ALA A 416 -24.32 -41.66 -14.35
N ASP A 417 -24.96 -40.82 -13.53
CA ASP A 417 -26.05 -39.96 -14.03
C ASP A 417 -26.18 -38.68 -13.19
N ALA A 418 -26.43 -37.60 -13.91
CA ALA A 418 -26.75 -36.28 -13.41
C ALA A 418 -28.25 -36.19 -13.10
N GLY A 419 -28.63 -35.29 -12.19
CA GLY A 419 -30.03 -35.08 -11.86
C GLY A 419 -30.26 -33.77 -11.13
N ASP A 420 -30.24 -32.69 -11.91
CA ASP A 420 -30.79 -31.37 -11.58
C ASP A 420 -32.29 -31.47 -11.22
N ALA A 421 -32.70 -30.83 -10.13
CA ALA A 421 -34.07 -30.38 -9.90
C ALA A 421 -34.12 -29.35 -8.77
N ALA A 422 -34.36 -28.11 -9.17
CA ALA A 422 -34.82 -27.02 -8.32
C ALA A 422 -36.15 -27.36 -7.63
N ASP A 423 -36.34 -26.87 -6.41
CA ASP A 423 -37.69 -26.55 -5.90
C ASP A 423 -37.69 -25.22 -5.14
N THR A 424 -38.63 -24.39 -5.59
CA THR A 424 -39.16 -23.15 -5.05
C THR A 424 -39.58 -23.30 -3.58
N GLY A 425 -39.30 -22.35 -2.69
CA GLY A 425 -39.96 -21.05 -2.63
C GLY A 425 -41.33 -21.14 -1.96
N ASN A 426 -41.44 -20.79 -0.67
CA ASN A 426 -42.56 -19.97 -0.20
C ASN A 426 -42.28 -19.26 1.14
N ALA A 427 -42.81 -18.04 1.19
CA ALA A 427 -42.78 -17.06 2.25
C ALA A 427 -44.00 -17.14 3.19
N ALA A 428 -43.96 -16.28 4.21
CA ALA A 428 -45.03 -15.71 5.07
C ALA A 428 -44.70 -15.97 6.54
N GLY A 429 -44.87 -15.05 7.50
CA GLY A 429 -45.51 -13.72 7.56
C GLY A 429 -45.53 -13.38 9.06
N ALA A 430 -45.10 -12.18 9.46
CA ALA A 430 -45.98 -11.06 9.82
C ALA A 430 -46.44 -11.00 11.29
N ALA A 431 -46.33 -9.79 11.83
CA ALA A 431 -47.18 -9.13 12.83
C ALA A 431 -46.92 -9.36 14.34
N ASP A 432 -46.28 -8.36 14.94
CA ASP A 432 -46.90 -7.34 15.82
C ASP A 432 -47.73 -7.84 17.03
N ARG A 433 -47.26 -7.49 18.24
CA ARG A 433 -48.12 -6.95 19.29
C ARG A 433 -47.34 -6.29 20.44
N SER A 434 -48.00 -5.27 20.95
CA SER A 434 -47.61 -4.22 21.88
C SER A 434 -47.98 -4.52 23.34
N THR A 435 -47.63 -3.55 24.19
CA THR A 435 -48.23 -3.12 25.49
C THR A 435 -47.65 -3.65 26.82
N ASP A 436 -47.23 -2.65 27.62
CA ASP A 436 -47.52 -2.36 29.04
C ASP A 436 -47.30 -3.47 30.09
N GLY A 437 -46.77 -3.24 31.30
CA GLY A 437 -46.56 -2.06 32.12
C GLY A 437 -46.44 -2.53 33.59
N ASP A 438 -46.15 -1.60 34.50
CA ASP A 438 -46.19 -1.74 35.99
C ASP A 438 -45.03 -2.55 36.62
N GLY A 439 -44.29 -2.14 37.65
CA GLY A 439 -44.50 -1.14 38.69
C GLY A 439 -44.38 -1.82 40.06
N SER A 440 -43.39 -1.44 40.88
CA SER A 440 -43.24 -1.61 42.36
C SER A 440 -41.79 -1.23 42.71
N ARG A 441 -41.45 -0.10 43.34
CA ARG A 441 -41.65 0.36 44.73
C ARG A 441 -41.12 -0.59 45.82
N ASP A 442 -40.54 0.08 46.83
CA ASP A 442 -40.00 -0.38 48.12
C ASP A 442 -38.51 -0.78 48.09
N GLY A 443 -37.62 -0.29 48.93
CA GLY A 443 -37.73 0.64 50.05
C GLY A 443 -36.45 0.58 50.91
N ASP A 444 -36.13 1.73 51.51
CA ASP A 444 -35.43 1.89 52.80
C ASP A 444 -33.91 1.63 52.91
N GLY A 445 -33.26 2.40 53.82
CA GLY A 445 -32.07 1.91 54.51
C GLY A 445 -30.83 2.80 54.63
N SER A 446 -31.00 4.06 55.05
CA SER A 446 -30.12 4.85 55.94
C SER A 446 -28.71 4.33 56.36
N ARG A 447 -27.73 5.25 56.34
CA ARG A 447 -26.53 5.48 57.20
C ARG A 447 -25.28 5.68 56.33
N GLY A 448 -24.59 6.82 56.31
CA GLY A 448 -24.28 7.75 57.39
C GLY A 448 -22.90 7.44 57.96
N ARG A 449 -21.84 8.05 57.42
CA ARG A 449 -20.66 8.43 58.22
C ARG A 449 -19.78 9.47 57.53
N ASP A 450 -19.83 10.64 58.16
CA ASP A 450 -18.83 11.71 58.18
C ASP A 450 -17.44 11.18 58.58
N GLY A 451 -16.39 11.82 58.04
CA GLY A 451 -15.00 11.44 58.30
C GLY A 451 -13.96 12.38 57.73
N SER A 452 -14.04 13.66 58.11
CA SER A 452 -13.03 14.70 57.96
C SER A 452 -11.60 14.29 58.37
N LYS A 453 -10.61 14.67 57.53
CA LYS A 453 -9.28 15.27 57.84
C LYS A 453 -8.47 15.29 56.52
N GLY A 454 -7.95 16.39 55.99
CA GLY A 454 -7.45 17.59 56.66
C GLY A 454 -5.95 17.45 56.93
N SER A 455 -5.10 17.70 55.92
CA SER A 455 -3.74 18.19 56.13
C SER A 455 -3.26 18.94 54.88
N ASP A 456 -3.42 20.26 54.92
CA ASP A 456 -2.62 21.21 54.16
C ASP A 456 -1.15 21.08 54.57
N GLY A 457 -0.27 21.06 53.58
CA GLY A 457 1.17 21.11 53.72
C GLY A 457 1.77 21.92 52.57
N SER A 458 1.64 23.24 52.69
CA SER A 458 2.32 24.24 51.87
C SER A 458 3.84 24.20 52.08
N GLY A 459 4.64 24.34 51.02
CA GLY A 459 6.03 24.80 51.17
C GLY A 459 6.96 24.62 49.96
N GLY A 460 7.17 25.71 49.21
CA GLY A 460 8.40 26.03 48.45
C GLY A 460 8.54 25.36 47.08
N GLY A 461 8.69 26.04 45.94
CA GLY A 461 9.22 27.38 45.70
C GLY A 461 10.74 27.34 45.51
N ASP A 462 11.18 27.68 44.29
CA ASP A 462 12.57 27.86 43.81
C ASP A 462 13.25 26.55 43.31
N GLY A 463 13.90 26.45 42.15
CA GLY A 463 14.30 27.40 41.12
C GLY A 463 15.37 26.74 40.23
N THR A 464 15.58 27.30 39.03
CA THR A 464 16.78 27.20 38.17
C THR A 464 17.18 25.89 37.45
N GLN A 465 17.13 25.98 36.12
CA GLN A 465 18.24 25.82 35.17
C GLN A 465 19.20 24.64 35.33
N ARG A 466 19.17 23.74 34.35
CA ARG A 466 20.28 23.57 33.38
C ARG A 466 19.82 22.89 32.11
#